data_AF-A0A1U7MQX7-F1
#
_entry.id   AF-A0A1U7MQX7-F1
#
_cell.length_a   1.000
_cell.length_b   1.000
_cell.length_c   1.000
_cell.angle_alpha   90.00
_cell.angle_beta   90.00
_cell.angle_gamma   90.00
#
_symmetry.space_group_name_H-M   'P 1'
#
loop_
_entity.id
_entity.type
_entity.pdbx_description
1 polymer ?
#
loop_
_entity_poly.entity_id
_entity_poly.type
_entity_poly.pdbx_seq_one_letter_code
_entity_poly.pdbx_strand_id
1 'polypeptide(L)'
;MAELRRKDLSGNVVHVTRAATLPSAIMPAIRRTWTRWRTSDGTRCCSTPGATRAQHLAVSTLNKAWHPAWAAAGRPDLRWHDLRHTGAVFAAQAGATLAELMARLGHSTHKAALRYQHAAADRDARIAEALSAMVEAGSPRRDGL
;
A
#
# COMPACT_ATOMS: atom_id res chain seq x y z
N MET A 1 1.71 24.29 -15.72
CA MET A 1 1.24 24.09 -14.33
C MET A 1 2.30 23.31 -13.58
N ALA A 2 3.33 24.05 -13.18
CA ALA A 2 4.52 23.57 -12.51
C ALA A 2 4.24 23.24 -11.03
N GLU A 3 5.18 22.50 -10.42
CA GLU A 3 5.42 22.49 -8.98
C GLU A 3 4.71 21.43 -8.11
N LEU A 4 5.09 20.16 -8.30
CA LEU A 4 5.00 19.13 -7.25
C LEU A 4 6.32 18.34 -7.16
N ARG A 5 7.37 19.01 -6.67
CA ARG A 5 8.69 18.39 -6.44
C ARG A 5 9.12 18.41 -4.97
N ARG A 6 8.14 18.46 -4.04
CA ARG A 6 8.38 18.24 -2.61
C ARG A 6 7.85 16.87 -2.22
N LYS A 7 8.78 15.95 -1.95
CA LYS A 7 8.54 14.70 -1.23
C LYS A 7 8.26 15.02 0.24
N ASP A 8 7.08 15.57 0.49
CA ASP A 8 6.59 15.84 1.84
C ASP A 8 6.00 14.55 2.43
N LEU A 9 6.51 14.13 3.59
CA LEU A 9 6.03 12.97 4.37
C LEU A 9 5.34 13.41 5.67
N SER A 10 4.94 14.69 5.76
CA SER A 10 4.16 15.25 6.87
C SER A 10 2.82 14.53 7.02
N GLY A 11 2.19 14.18 5.90
CA GLY A 11 0.98 13.38 5.82
C GLY A 11 1.22 11.92 5.39
N ASN A 12 0.14 11.16 5.24
CA ASN A 12 0.18 9.76 4.80
C ASN A 12 0.15 9.61 3.27
N VAL A 13 0.38 10.69 2.52
CA VAL A 13 0.30 10.68 1.04
C VAL A 13 1.71 10.64 0.47
N VAL A 14 1.95 9.74 -0.48
CA VAL A 14 3.22 9.67 -1.20
C VAL A 14 2.97 9.87 -2.69
N HIS A 15 3.84 10.68 -3.31
CA HIS A 15 3.84 10.94 -4.75
C HIS A 15 5.02 10.21 -5.40
N VAL A 16 4.74 9.23 -6.26
CA VAL A 16 5.76 8.54 -7.09
C VAL A 16 5.60 8.95 -8.55
N THR A 17 4.54 8.47 -9.19
CA THR A 17 4.00 8.97 -10.47
C THR A 17 2.55 9.45 -10.31
N ARG A 18 1.94 9.06 -9.18
CA ARG A 18 0.57 9.38 -8.75
C ARG A 18 0.58 9.51 -7.23
N ALA A 19 -0.42 10.18 -6.68
CA ALA A 19 -0.66 10.20 -5.24
C ALA A 19 -1.27 8.87 -4.80
N ALA A 20 -0.73 8.28 -3.74
CA ALA A 20 -1.33 7.14 -3.05
C ALA A 20 -1.32 7.38 -1.55
N THR A 21 -2.49 7.22 -0.91
CA THR A 21 -2.61 7.29 0.54
C THR A 21 -2.15 5.97 1.15
N LEU A 22 -1.18 6.05 2.04
CA LEU A 22 -0.62 4.94 2.78
C LEU A 22 -1.33 4.77 4.14
N PRO A 23 -1.43 3.55 4.67
CA PRO A 23 -1.89 3.34 6.03
C PRO A 23 -1.01 4.10 7.04
N SER A 24 -1.63 4.75 8.03
CA SER A 24 -0.91 5.48 9.09
C SER A 24 0.07 4.58 9.85
N ALA A 25 -0.28 3.31 10.02
CA ALA A 25 0.52 2.31 10.73
C ALA A 25 1.93 2.12 10.13
N ILE A 26 2.11 2.27 8.81
CA ILE A 26 3.42 2.07 8.16
C ILE A 26 4.26 3.35 8.08
N MET A 27 3.64 4.52 8.27
CA MET A 27 4.30 5.81 8.14
C MET A 27 5.46 6.03 9.11
N PRO A 28 5.41 5.60 10.39
CA PRO A 28 6.58 5.68 11.28
C PRO A 28 7.79 4.93 10.72
N ALA A 29 7.60 3.74 10.13
CA ALA A 29 8.69 2.98 9.55
C ALA A 29 9.30 3.68 8.33
N ILE A 30 8.46 4.23 7.47
CA ILE A 30 8.88 5.01 6.29
C ILE A 30 9.60 6.28 6.71
N ARG A 31 9.10 7.01 7.71
CA ARG A 31 9.74 8.22 8.22
C ARG A 31 11.12 7.94 8.80
N ARG A 32 11.26 6.86 9.59
CA ARG A 32 12.57 6.43 10.14
C ARG A 32 13.58 6.10 9.05
N THR A 33 13.17 5.38 8.01
CA THR A 33 14.09 5.07 6.89
C THR A 33 14.42 6.34 6.11
N TRP A 34 13.44 7.20 5.85
CA TRP A 34 13.64 8.46 5.15
C TRP A 34 14.61 9.42 5.85
N THR A 35 14.55 9.52 7.18
CA THR A 35 15.49 10.35 7.95
C THR A 35 16.89 9.75 8.03
N ARG A 36 17.00 8.43 7.95
CA ARG A 36 18.29 7.71 7.99
C ARG A 36 19.02 7.72 6.64
N TRP A 37 18.30 7.77 5.52
CA TRP A 37 18.88 7.60 4.19
C TRP A 37 19.19 8.97 3.58
N ARG A 38 20.40 9.45 3.88
CA ARG A 38 21.00 10.67 3.32
C ARG A 38 22.33 10.34 2.66
N THR A 39 22.66 11.11 1.65
CA THR A 39 24.00 11.15 1.04
C THR A 39 25.00 11.79 2.00
N SER A 40 26.29 11.63 1.70
CA SER A 40 27.37 12.31 2.41
C SER A 40 27.25 13.85 2.37
N ASP A 41 26.65 14.40 1.31
CA ASP A 41 26.39 15.84 1.17
C ASP A 41 25.09 16.33 1.87
N GLY A 42 24.40 15.44 2.61
CA GLY A 42 23.17 15.76 3.34
C GLY A 42 21.90 15.75 2.49
N THR A 43 22.01 15.54 1.17
CA THR A 43 20.87 15.35 0.28
C THR A 43 20.10 14.07 0.63
N ARG A 44 18.76 14.13 0.54
CA ARG A 44 17.94 12.92 0.71
C ARG A 44 18.14 11.98 -0.47
N CYS A 45 18.71 10.80 -0.22
CA CYS A 45 18.84 9.74 -1.22
C CYS A 45 17.89 8.58 -0.95
N CYS A 46 17.32 8.05 -2.02
CA CYS A 46 16.60 6.77 -2.01
C CYS A 46 17.54 5.57 -2.19
N SER A 47 18.84 5.82 -2.32
CA SER A 47 19.88 4.85 -2.67
C SER A 47 20.88 4.73 -1.54
N THR A 48 20.57 3.88 -0.56
CA THR A 48 21.44 3.48 0.57
C THR A 48 21.96 4.61 1.48
N PRO A 49 22.10 4.40 2.80
CA PRO A 49 22.77 5.38 3.65
C PRO A 49 24.21 5.64 3.16
N GLY A 50 24.62 6.90 3.05
CA GLY A 50 26.00 7.27 2.74
C GLY A 50 26.38 7.24 1.26
N ALA A 51 25.43 7.14 0.33
CA ALA A 51 25.75 7.30 -1.08
C ALA A 51 26.31 8.70 -1.38
N THR A 52 27.31 8.78 -2.27
CA THR A 52 27.93 10.07 -2.63
C THR A 52 26.97 10.98 -3.39
N ARG A 53 25.97 10.41 -4.09
CA ARG A 53 24.96 11.15 -4.84
C ARG A 53 23.58 10.51 -4.72
N ALA A 54 22.54 11.32 -4.76
CA ALA A 54 21.16 10.85 -4.86
C ALA A 54 20.92 10.19 -6.22
N GLN A 55 20.92 8.86 -6.24
CA GLN A 55 20.63 8.05 -7.44
C GLN A 55 19.42 7.13 -7.23
N HIS A 56 18.89 6.55 -8.32
CA HIS A 56 17.93 5.47 -8.21
C HIS A 56 18.60 4.22 -7.64
N LEU A 57 17.87 3.48 -6.79
CA LEU A 57 18.37 2.24 -6.23
C LEU A 57 18.41 1.17 -7.32
N ALA A 58 19.61 0.62 -7.59
CA ALA A 58 19.73 -0.52 -8.49
C ALA A 58 19.05 -1.75 -7.89
N VAL A 59 18.44 -2.58 -8.74
CA VAL A 59 17.74 -3.80 -8.30
C VAL A 59 18.69 -4.77 -7.60
N SER A 60 19.95 -4.86 -8.06
CA SER A 60 20.98 -5.67 -7.41
C SER A 60 21.27 -5.21 -5.97
N THR A 61 21.31 -3.90 -5.72
CA THR A 61 21.47 -3.34 -4.37
C THR A 61 20.24 -3.57 -3.50
N LEU A 62 19.04 -3.48 -4.08
CA LEU A 62 17.81 -3.85 -3.38
C LEU A 62 17.83 -5.32 -2.95
N ASN A 63 18.26 -6.23 -3.83
CA ASN A 63 18.32 -7.66 -3.54
C ASN A 63 19.24 -7.99 -2.36
N LYS A 64 20.34 -7.24 -2.18
CA LYS A 64 21.24 -7.39 -1.02
C LYS A 64 20.55 -7.13 0.32
N ALA A 65 19.56 -6.23 0.36
CA ALA A 65 18.75 -5.98 1.55
C ALA A 65 17.52 -6.89 1.63
N TRP A 66 17.00 -7.35 0.48
CA TRP A 66 15.84 -8.22 0.38
C TRP A 66 16.11 -9.64 0.87
N HIS A 67 17.21 -10.26 0.44
CA HIS A 67 17.52 -11.66 0.78
C HIS A 67 17.84 -11.91 2.27
N PRO A 68 18.28 -10.93 3.07
CA PRO A 68 18.28 -11.08 4.52
C PRO A 68 16.87 -10.94 5.10
N ALA A 69 16.09 -9.98 4.60
CA ALA A 69 14.75 -9.68 5.11
C ALA A 69 13.76 -10.84 4.91
N TRP A 70 13.76 -11.49 3.74
CA TRP A 70 12.87 -12.62 3.47
C TRP A 70 13.21 -13.86 4.32
N ALA A 71 14.46 -13.98 4.80
CA ALA A 71 14.99 -15.13 5.52
C ALA A 71 14.66 -14.95 7.00
N ALA A 72 14.84 -13.72 7.51
CA ALA A 72 14.32 -13.30 8.80
C ALA A 72 12.79 -13.45 8.89
N ALA A 73 12.08 -13.26 7.77
CA ALA A 73 10.63 -13.47 7.69
C ALA A 73 10.22 -14.95 7.49
N GLY A 74 11.16 -15.88 7.31
CA GLY A 74 10.87 -17.29 7.05
C GLY A 74 10.16 -17.56 5.71
N ARG A 75 10.32 -16.66 4.74
CA ARG A 75 9.63 -16.68 3.43
C ARG A 75 10.62 -16.58 2.26
N PRO A 76 11.45 -17.61 2.03
CA PRO A 76 12.43 -17.62 0.93
C PRO A 76 11.80 -17.70 -0.46
N ASP A 77 10.50 -17.98 -0.54
CA ASP A 77 9.69 -18.01 -1.76
C ASP A 77 9.21 -16.60 -2.19
N LEU A 78 9.31 -15.61 -1.31
CA LEU A 78 8.70 -14.30 -1.50
C LEU A 78 9.46 -13.45 -2.53
N ARG A 79 8.78 -13.03 -3.60
CA ARG A 79 9.33 -12.09 -4.57
C ARG A 79 8.93 -10.66 -4.21
N TRP A 80 9.73 -9.69 -4.65
CA TRP A 80 9.43 -8.27 -4.41
C TRP A 80 8.07 -7.84 -5.00
N HIS A 81 7.66 -8.42 -6.12
CA HIS A 81 6.36 -8.18 -6.74
C HIS A 81 5.18 -8.76 -5.95
N ASP A 82 5.40 -9.78 -5.11
CA ASP A 82 4.35 -10.39 -4.31
C ASP A 82 3.87 -9.45 -3.19
N LEU A 83 4.74 -8.56 -2.70
CA LEU A 83 4.35 -7.50 -1.77
C LEU A 83 3.31 -6.56 -2.39
N ARG A 84 3.48 -6.22 -3.66
CA ARG A 84 2.52 -5.40 -4.41
C ARG A 84 1.22 -6.17 -4.65
N HIS A 85 1.32 -7.46 -4.96
CA HIS A 85 0.16 -8.33 -5.12
C HIS A 85 -0.66 -8.42 -3.81
N THR A 86 0.03 -8.59 -2.68
CA THR A 86 -0.56 -8.64 -1.34
C THR A 86 -1.25 -7.33 -0.98
N GLY A 87 -0.61 -6.19 -1.23
CA GLY A 87 -1.22 -4.88 -1.00
C GLY A 87 -2.46 -4.62 -1.85
N ALA A 88 -2.52 -5.19 -3.06
CA ALA A 88 -3.71 -5.13 -3.92
C ALA A 88 -4.86 -6.01 -3.39
N VAL A 89 -4.55 -7.22 -2.92
CA VAL A 89 -5.51 -8.13 -2.29
C VAL A 89 -6.12 -7.48 -1.04
N PHE A 90 -5.29 -6.91 -0.16
CA PHE A 90 -5.80 -6.22 1.03
C PHE A 90 -6.67 -5.01 0.69
N ALA A 91 -6.33 -4.24 -0.35
CA ALA A 91 -7.16 -3.14 -0.79
C ALA A 91 -8.53 -3.63 -1.31
N ALA A 92 -8.57 -4.73 -2.06
CA ALA A 92 -9.82 -5.32 -2.55
C ALA A 92 -10.69 -5.85 -1.39
N GLN A 93 -10.08 -6.58 -0.46
CA GLN A 93 -10.75 -7.07 0.76
C GLN A 93 -11.30 -5.95 1.63
N ALA A 94 -10.58 -4.83 1.73
CA ALA A 94 -10.97 -3.71 2.58
C ALA A 94 -12.15 -2.91 2.03
N GLY A 95 -12.39 -2.92 0.73
CA GLY A 95 -13.12 -1.78 0.19
C GLY A 95 -13.16 -1.66 -1.30
N ALA A 96 -11.96 -1.71 -1.88
CA ALA A 96 -11.67 -0.86 -3.00
C ALA A 96 -12.47 -1.27 -4.24
N THR A 97 -13.16 -0.28 -4.80
CA THR A 97 -13.75 -0.37 -6.13
C THR A 97 -12.66 -0.64 -7.16
N LEU A 98 -13.08 -1.12 -8.34
CA LEU A 98 -12.16 -1.36 -9.44
C LEU A 98 -11.38 -0.09 -9.83
N ALA A 99 -12.05 1.07 -9.82
CA ALA A 99 -11.43 2.36 -10.10
C ALA A 99 -10.37 2.74 -9.05
N GLU A 100 -10.67 2.54 -7.77
CA GLU A 100 -9.71 2.79 -6.68
C GLU A 100 -8.50 1.85 -6.72
N LEU A 101 -8.71 0.56 -7.05
CA LEU A 101 -7.62 -0.39 -7.26
C LEU A 101 -6.75 0.00 -8.46
N MET A 102 -7.36 0.38 -9.58
CA MET A 102 -6.63 0.86 -10.76
C MET A 102 -5.84 2.13 -10.46
N ALA A 103 -6.44 3.08 -9.72
CA ALA A 103 -5.78 4.30 -9.30
C ALA A 103 -4.59 4.00 -8.38
N ARG A 104 -4.78 3.17 -7.35
CA ARG A 104 -3.76 2.82 -6.35
C ARG A 104 -2.60 2.02 -6.92
N LEU A 105 -2.90 1.01 -7.74
CA LEU A 105 -1.89 0.14 -8.32
C LEU A 105 -1.25 0.78 -9.54
N GLY A 106 -2.04 1.46 -10.35
CA GLY A 106 -1.58 2.03 -11.59
C GLY A 106 -1.66 1.14 -12.80
N HIS A 107 -2.70 0.32 -12.83
CA HIS A 107 -3.06 -0.41 -14.03
C HIS A 107 -3.79 0.53 -14.99
N SER A 108 -3.28 0.61 -16.22
CA SER A 108 -3.98 1.26 -17.34
C SER A 108 -5.16 0.45 -17.83
N THR A 109 -5.20 -0.86 -17.53
CA THR A 109 -6.26 -1.76 -17.95
C THR A 109 -7.01 -2.37 -16.77
N HIS A 110 -8.34 -2.38 -16.89
CA HIS A 110 -9.25 -3.05 -15.95
C HIS A 110 -8.94 -4.54 -15.75
N LYS A 111 -8.52 -5.26 -16.80
CA LYS A 111 -8.17 -6.70 -16.77
C LYS A 111 -7.12 -7.04 -15.72
N ALA A 112 -6.15 -6.15 -15.49
CA ALA A 112 -5.13 -6.36 -14.47
C ALA A 112 -5.68 -6.16 -13.04
N ALA A 113 -6.67 -5.28 -12.87
CA ALA A 113 -7.30 -5.02 -11.58
C ALA A 113 -8.39 -6.04 -11.21
N LEU A 114 -9.08 -6.63 -12.20
CA LEU A 114 -10.10 -7.67 -11.99
C LEU A 114 -9.54 -8.92 -11.30
N ARG A 115 -8.25 -9.22 -11.47
CA ARG A 115 -7.56 -10.33 -10.77
C ARG A 115 -7.70 -10.26 -9.25
N TYR A 116 -7.87 -9.07 -8.68
CA TYR A 116 -7.97 -8.86 -7.24
C TYR A 116 -9.40 -8.84 -6.72
N GLN A 117 -10.40 -8.66 -7.59
CA GLN A 117 -11.81 -8.63 -7.19
C GLN A 117 -12.29 -9.98 -6.67
N HIS A 118 -11.74 -11.09 -7.18
CA HIS A 118 -12.02 -12.43 -6.63
C HIS A 118 -11.64 -12.58 -5.15
N ALA A 119 -10.65 -11.82 -4.67
CA ALA A 119 -10.28 -11.84 -3.25
C ALA A 119 -11.31 -11.17 -2.34
N ALA A 120 -12.30 -10.48 -2.91
CA ALA A 120 -13.44 -9.92 -2.21
C ALA A 120 -14.68 -10.85 -2.27
N ALA A 121 -14.58 -12.08 -2.79
CA ALA A 121 -15.72 -13.01 -2.79
C ALA A 121 -16.23 -13.31 -1.37
N ASP A 122 -15.32 -13.49 -0.39
CA ASP A 122 -15.67 -13.65 1.04
C ASP A 122 -16.27 -12.38 1.66
N ARG A 123 -16.24 -11.25 0.95
CA ARG A 123 -16.82 -9.99 1.41
C ARG A 123 -18.33 -9.95 1.26
N ASP A 124 -18.89 -10.76 0.36
CA ASP A 124 -20.33 -10.84 0.15
C ASP A 124 -21.06 -11.22 1.47
N ALA A 125 -20.49 -12.17 2.22
CA ALA A 125 -20.98 -12.54 3.54
C ALA A 125 -20.96 -11.37 4.54
N ARG A 126 -19.90 -10.55 4.53
CA ARG A 126 -19.80 -9.35 5.39
C ARG A 126 -20.76 -8.25 4.97
N ILE A 127 -21.04 -8.13 3.67
CA ILE A 127 -22.05 -7.20 3.15
C ILE A 127 -23.43 -7.65 3.60
N ALA A 128 -23.74 -8.94 3.49
CA ALA A 128 -24.99 -9.50 3.99
C ALA A 128 -25.16 -9.26 5.50
N GLU A 129 -24.14 -9.50 6.30
CA GLU A 129 -24.15 -9.22 7.76
C GLU A 129 -24.37 -7.72 8.06
N ALA A 130 -23.68 -6.84 7.33
CA ALA A 130 -23.87 -5.40 7.48
C ALA A 130 -25.28 -4.95 7.08
N LEU A 131 -25.86 -5.52 6.01
CA LEU A 131 -27.24 -5.26 5.58
C LEU A 131 -28.24 -5.74 6.64
N SER A 132 -28.04 -6.93 7.20
CA SER A 132 -28.84 -7.43 8.33
C SER A 132 -28.79 -6.47 9.51
N ALA A 133 -27.59 -6.02 9.91
CA ALA A 133 -27.44 -5.06 11.02
C ALA A 133 -28.17 -3.73 10.77
N MET A 134 -28.20 -3.23 9.52
CA MET A 134 -28.94 -2.01 9.17
C MET A 134 -30.46 -2.20 9.29
N VAL A 135 -30.99 -3.36 8.90
CA VAL A 135 -32.42 -3.69 9.02
C VAL A 135 -32.83 -3.81 10.48
N GLU A 136 -32.02 -4.47 11.31
CA GLU A 136 -32.27 -4.60 12.75
C GLU A 136 -32.19 -3.23 13.48
N ALA A 137 -31.25 -2.37 13.09
CA ALA A 137 -31.13 -1.02 13.65
C ALA A 137 -32.29 -0.10 13.22
N GLY A 138 -32.86 -0.32 12.03
CA GLY A 138 -33.98 0.45 11.48
C GLY A 138 -35.37 -0.07 11.85
N SER A 139 -35.47 -1.31 12.34
CA SER A 139 -36.74 -1.88 12.79
C SER A 139 -37.05 -1.40 14.21
N PRO A 140 -38.13 -0.61 14.44
CA PRO A 140 -38.57 -0.36 15.81
C PRO A 140 -38.91 -1.72 16.41
N ARG A 141 -38.26 -2.05 17.54
CA ARG A 141 -38.52 -3.26 18.30
C ARG A 141 -40.02 -3.28 18.60
N ARG A 142 -40.75 -4.17 17.90
CA ARG A 142 -42.18 -4.38 18.15
C ARG A 142 -42.28 -5.16 19.43
N ASP A 143 -42.12 -4.44 20.54
CA ASP A 143 -42.29 -4.97 21.88
C ASP A 143 -43.80 -5.17 22.09
N GLY A 144 -44.23 -6.43 21.92
CA GLY A 144 -45.48 -7.09 22.33
C GLY A 144 -46.76 -6.26 22.52
N LEU A 145 -47.77 -6.56 21.69
CA LEU A 145 -49.18 -6.60 22.10
C LEU A 145 -49.51 -8.01 22.61
#